data_AF-A0A950UZ66-F1
#
_entry.id   AF-A0A950UZ66-F1
#
_cell.length_a   1.000
_cell.length_b   1.000
_cell.length_c   1.000
_cell.angle_alpha   90.00
_cell.angle_beta   90.00
_cell.angle_gamma   90.00
#
_symmetry.space_group_name_H-M   'P 1'
#
loop_
_entity.id
_entity.type
_entity.pdbx_description
1 polymer ?
#
loop_
_entity_poly.entity_id
_entity_poly.type
_entity_poly.pdbx_seq_one_letter_code
_entity_poly.pdbx_strand_id
1 'polypeptide(L)'
;ATPKHNIFVPTPNHSHITNDDAINTKPIWWQVITVLVLSPQEWPNAEGTSGITSSVKLDEAERDGAAIETPTNFFLFFDSKSLGHLHH
;
A
#
# COMPACT_ATOMS: atom_id res chain seq x y z
N ALA A 1 -1.82 24.47 12.51
CA ALA A 1 -0.78 25.20 11.76
C ALA A 1 -0.27 24.29 10.64
N THR A 2 -0.27 24.76 9.39
CA THR A 2 0.15 23.94 8.24
C THR A 2 1.67 23.91 8.15
N PRO A 3 2.33 22.73 7.97
CA PRO A 3 3.77 22.65 7.88
C PRO A 3 4.28 23.47 6.69
N LYS A 4 5.23 24.38 6.93
CA LYS A 4 5.85 25.22 5.89
C LYS A 4 7.04 24.54 5.19
N HIS A 5 7.29 23.27 5.50
CA HIS A 5 8.42 22.50 4.96
C HIS A 5 8.00 21.04 4.76
N ASN A 6 8.71 20.35 3.87
CA ASN A 6 8.50 18.92 3.62
C ASN A 6 8.70 18.12 4.90
N ILE A 7 7.69 17.34 5.28
CA ILE A 7 7.81 16.36 6.37
C ILE A 7 8.28 15.06 5.74
N PHE A 8 9.53 14.70 5.99
CA PHE A 8 10.05 13.39 5.62
C PHE A 8 9.57 12.37 6.65
N VAL A 9 8.52 11.64 6.31
CA VAL A 9 8.07 10.49 7.07
C VAL A 9 8.89 9.26 6.64
N PRO A 10 9.14 8.29 7.54
CA PRO A 10 9.71 7.02 7.14
C PRO A 10 8.88 6.43 6.00
N THR A 11 9.52 6.07 4.89
CA THR A 11 8.84 5.31 3.84
C THR A 11 8.34 4.01 4.48
N PRO A 12 7.05 3.66 4.33
CA PRO A 12 6.56 2.38 4.81
C PRO A 12 7.48 1.27 4.31
N ASN A 13 8.00 0.46 5.24
CA ASN A 13 8.71 -0.75 4.85
C ASN A 13 7.71 -1.64 4.12
N HIS A 14 8.08 -2.14 2.95
CA HIS A 14 7.23 -3.03 2.18
C HIS A 14 8.08 -4.16 1.61
N SER A 15 7.50 -5.35 1.61
CA SER A 15 8.10 -6.56 1.05
C SER A 15 7.30 -6.99 -0.17
N HIS A 16 8.00 -7.50 -1.18
CA HIS A 16 7.38 -8.13 -2.32
C HIS A 16 7.42 -9.64 -2.13
N ILE A 17 6.25 -10.28 -2.18
CA ILE A 17 6.14 -11.73 -2.28
C ILE A 17 5.71 -12.01 -3.72
N THR A 18 6.65 -12.45 -4.54
CA THR A 18 6.37 -12.89 -5.91
C THR A 18 6.26 -14.41 -5.91
N ASN A 19 5.14 -14.96 -6.41
CA ASN A 19 5.10 -16.36 -6.83
C ASN A 19 6.07 -16.54 -8.01
N ASP A 20 6.70 -17.73 -8.16
CA ASP A 20 7.59 -18.06 -9.28
C ASP A 20 6.95 -17.78 -10.65
N ASP A 21 5.63 -17.98 -10.76
CA ASP A 21 4.86 -17.65 -11.97
C ASP A 21 4.87 -16.14 -12.33
N ALA A 22 5.17 -15.27 -11.36
CA ALA A 22 5.24 -13.82 -11.52
C ALA A 22 6.66 -13.30 -11.82
N ILE A 23 7.71 -14.11 -11.60
CA ILE A 23 9.12 -13.70 -11.71
C ILE A 23 9.59 -13.53 -13.17
N ASN A 24 8.84 -14.02 -14.16
CA ASN A 24 9.14 -13.83 -15.59
C ASN A 24 7.98 -13.18 -16.35
N THR A 25 7.21 -12.32 -15.67
CA THR A 25 6.07 -11.65 -16.28
C THR A 25 6.48 -10.36 -17.00
N LYS A 26 5.60 -9.90 -17.90
CA LYS A 26 5.73 -8.57 -18.50
C LYS A 26 5.65 -7.50 -17.39
N PRO A 27 6.24 -6.32 -17.61
CA PRO A 27 6.10 -5.22 -16.67
C PRO A 27 4.63 -4.93 -16.36
N ILE A 28 4.33 -4.64 -15.09
CA ILE A 28 2.97 -4.46 -14.61
C ILE A 28 2.88 -3.22 -13.72
N TRP A 29 1.72 -2.56 -13.80
CA TRP A 29 1.37 -1.43 -12.94
C TRP A 29 0.26 -1.85 -12.00
N TRP A 30 0.46 -1.68 -10.69
CA TRP A 30 -0.56 -1.90 -9.68
C TRP A 30 -1.00 -0.57 -9.10
N GLN A 31 -2.30 -0.30 -9.13
CA GLN A 31 -2.87 0.85 -8.46
C GLN A 31 -2.77 0.66 -6.94
N VAL A 32 -2.36 1.69 -6.22
CA VAL A 32 -2.39 1.69 -4.76
C VAL A 32 -3.72 2.25 -4.29
N ILE A 33 -4.47 1.42 -3.57
CA ILE A 33 -5.68 1.85 -2.88
C ILE A 33 -5.26 2.43 -1.54
N THR A 34 -5.62 3.69 -1.29
CA THR A 34 -5.35 4.37 -0.02
C THR A 34 -6.65 4.52 0.72
N VAL A 35 -6.69 4.08 1.98
CA VAL A 35 -7.90 4.17 2.80
C VAL A 35 -7.61 5.01 4.04
N LEU A 36 -8.44 6.03 4.24
CA LEU A 36 -8.41 6.86 5.44
C LEU A 36 -9.20 6.16 6.54
N VAL A 37 -8.51 5.72 7.58
CA VAL A 37 -9.12 5.13 8.77
C VAL A 37 -9.50 6.23 9.76
N LEU A 38 -10.79 6.35 10.08
CA LEU A 38 -11.33 7.42 10.94
C LEU A 38 -11.29 7.07 12.43
N SER A 39 -11.21 5.79 12.76
CA SER A 39 -11.27 5.25 14.12
C SER A 39 -9.96 4.56 14.50
N PRO A 40 -9.26 4.99 15.57
CA PRO A 40 -8.05 4.33 16.05
C PRO A 40 -8.22 2.84 16.37
N GLN A 41 -9.44 2.40 16.71
CA GLN A 41 -9.74 1.00 17.02
C GLN A 41 -9.67 0.08 15.80
N GLU A 42 -9.83 0.64 14.60
CA GLU A 42 -9.69 -0.10 13.34
C GLU A 42 -8.24 -0.32 12.93
N TRP A 43 -7.29 0.35 13.59
CA TRP A 43 -5.89 0.16 13.26
C TRP A 43 -5.43 -1.24 13.66
N PRO A 44 -4.70 -1.95 12.79
CA PRO A 44 -4.12 -3.22 13.15
C PRO A 44 -3.10 -3.05 14.28
N ASN A 45 -3.13 -3.96 15.25
CA ASN A 45 -2.06 -4.07 16.23
C ASN A 45 -0.80 -4.68 15.59
N ALA A 46 0.33 -4.62 16.30
CA ALA A 46 1.61 -5.11 15.80
C ALA A 46 1.57 -6.62 15.44
N GLU A 47 0.73 -7.38 16.13
CA GLU A 47 0.55 -8.81 15.93
C GLU A 47 -0.44 -9.14 14.80
N GLY A 48 -1.13 -8.14 14.22
CA GLY A 48 -2.12 -8.33 13.17
C GLY A 48 -3.36 -9.14 13.60
N THR A 49 -3.71 -9.12 14.89
CA THR A 49 -4.83 -9.89 15.46
C THR A 49 -6.10 -9.06 15.69
N SER A 50 -5.99 -7.72 15.76
CA SER A 50 -7.13 -6.79 15.91
C SER A 50 -7.18 -5.76 14.79
N GLY A 51 -8.29 -5.02 14.65
CA GLY A 51 -8.47 -4.00 13.61
C GLY A 51 -8.59 -4.59 12.21
N ILE A 52 -8.29 -3.77 11.20
CA ILE A 52 -8.29 -4.10 9.77
C ILE A 52 -7.03 -4.91 9.44
N THR A 53 -7.19 -6.22 9.31
CA THR A 53 -6.09 -7.16 9.06
C THR A 53 -6.29 -8.01 7.80
N SER A 54 -7.37 -7.74 7.05
CA SER A 54 -7.70 -8.39 5.79
C SER A 54 -8.52 -7.45 4.92
N SER A 55 -8.61 -7.73 3.61
CA SER A 55 -9.47 -6.98 2.69
C SER A 55 -10.94 -7.07 3.09
N VAL A 56 -11.42 -8.23 3.56
CA VAL A 56 -12.80 -8.39 4.04
C VAL A 56 -13.11 -7.44 5.19
N LYS A 57 -12.19 -7.29 6.16
CA LYS A 57 -12.36 -6.34 7.27
C LYS A 57 -12.27 -4.89 6.83
N LEU A 58 -11.46 -4.60 5.80
CA LEU A 58 -11.40 -3.28 5.20
C LEU A 58 -12.76 -2.91 4.59
N ASP A 59 -13.34 -3.82 3.79
CA ASP A 59 -14.65 -3.63 3.18
C ASP A 59 -15.76 -3.42 4.24
N GLU A 60 -15.69 -4.17 5.34
CA GLU A 60 -16.59 -4.01 6.50
C GLU A 60 -16.42 -2.63 7.15
N ALA A 61 -15.19 -2.21 7.42
CA ALA A 61 -14.92 -0.90 8.02
C ALA A 61 -15.37 0.26 7.11
N GLU A 62 -15.24 0.13 5.80
CA GLU A 62 -15.72 1.13 4.85
C GLU A 62 -17.26 1.18 4.80
N ARG A 63 -17.91 0.02 4.77
CA ARG A 63 -19.37 -0.08 4.80
C ARG A 63 -19.95 0.51 6.09
N ASP A 64 -19.27 0.29 7.21
CA ASP A 64 -19.70 0.76 8.53
C ASP A 64 -19.29 2.23 8.78
N GLY A 65 -18.62 2.86 7.81
CA GLY A 65 -18.21 4.27 7.85
C GLY A 65 -17.03 4.56 8.77
N ALA A 66 -16.30 3.53 9.21
CA ALA A 66 -15.09 3.65 10.02
C ALA A 66 -13.82 3.87 9.17
N ALA A 67 -13.92 3.62 7.86
CA ALA A 67 -12.87 3.83 6.88
C ALA A 67 -13.43 4.45 5.58
N ILE A 68 -12.60 5.16 4.82
CA ILE A 68 -12.99 5.78 3.55
C ILE A 68 -11.88 5.60 2.51
N GLU A 69 -12.17 4.88 1.42
CA GLU A 69 -11.29 4.87 0.26
C GLU A 69 -11.07 6.30 -0.25
N THR A 70 -9.81 6.71 -0.28
CA THR A 70 -9.41 8.02 -0.77
C THR A 70 -8.93 7.87 -2.20
N PRO A 71 -9.50 8.62 -3.16
CA PRO A 71 -9.08 8.53 -4.55
C PRO A 71 -7.62 8.97 -4.67
N THR A 72 -6.79 8.10 -5.23
CA THR A 72 -5.38 8.40 -5.51
C THR A 72 -5.02 8.10 -6.95
N ASN A 73 -3.96 8.76 -7.43
CA ASN A 73 -3.34 8.50 -8.72
C ASN A 73 -1.92 7.95 -8.51
N PHE A 74 -1.78 7.02 -7.56
CA PHE A 74 -0.49 6.42 -7.21
C PHE A 74 -0.44 4.97 -7.70
N PHE A 75 0.63 4.64 -8.41
CA PHE A 75 0.84 3.32 -8.97
C PHE A 75 2.23 2.82 -8.63
N LEU A 76 2.33 1.54 -8.33
CA LEU A 76 3.60 0.83 -8.21
C LEU A 76 3.90 0.13 -9.53
N PHE A 77 5.12 0.30 -10.01
CA PHE A 77 5.64 -0.38 -11.18
C PHE A 77 6.49 -1.58 -10.76
N PHE A 78 6.21 -2.73 -11.36
CA PHE A 78 6.98 -3.95 -11.16
C PHE A 78 7.50 -4.46 -12.49
N ASP A 79 8.80 -4.73 -12.55
CA ASP A 79 9.45 -5.48 -13.61
C ASP A 79 10.44 -6.44 -12.94
N SER A 80 10.45 -7.68 -13.42
CA SER A 80 11.39 -8.70 -12.94
C SER A 80 12.72 -8.67 -13.67
N LYS A 81 12.80 -7.94 -14.79
CA LYS A 81 14.07 -7.64 -15.43
C LYS A 81 14.71 -6.49 -14.65
N SER A 82 15.91 -6.74 -14.14
CA SER A 82 16.80 -5.66 -13.72
C SER A 82 16.84 -4.61 -14.84
N LEU A 83 16.80 -3.33 -14.47
CA LEU A 83 17.24 -2.21 -15.33
C LEU A 83 18.77 -2.38 -15.57
N GLY A 84 19.13 -3.44 -16.29
CA GLY A 84 20.49 -3.84 -16.53
C GLY A 84 21.11 -2.97 -17.63
N HIS A 85 22.20 -2.31 -17.26
CA HIS A 85 23.19 -1.65 -18.13
C HIS A 85 22.76 -0.34 -18.81
N LEU A 86 22.81 0.76 -18.06
CA LEU A 86 23.35 2.00 -18.62
C LEU A 86 24.87 1.84 -18.78
N HIS A 87 25.30 1.20 -19.87
CA HIS A 87 26.67 1.34 -20.34
C HIS A 87 26.75 2.65 -21.12
N HIS A 88 27.54 3.59 -20.59
CA HIS A 88 28.15 4.67 -21.37
C HIS A 88 29.19 4.10 -22.33
#